data_AF-A0A9E1WPG6-F1
#
_entry.id   AF-A0A9E1WPG6-F1
#
_cell.length_a   1.000
_cell.length_b   1.000
_cell.length_c   1.000
_cell.angle_alpha   90.00
_cell.angle_beta   90.00
_cell.angle_gamma   90.00
#
_symmetry.space_group_name_H-M   'P 1'
#
loop_
_entity.id
_entity.type
_entity.pdbx_description
1 polymer ?
#
loop_
_entity_poly.entity_id
_entity_poly.type
_entity_poly.pdbx_seq_one_letter_code
_entity_poly.pdbx_strand_id
1 'polypeptide(L)'
;MPTGTTRILIVFAVACLSLLMVFRFAEWRAGTIALERYCDAPENHLGYVRKILTEQQPAGEQSRRPFIVAAKLIYFIPQQAGESIESYLRRMEQRIDEACR
;
A
#
# COMPACT_ATOMS: atom_id res chain seq x y z
N MET A 1 32.53 36.64 -3.99
CA MET A 1 32.81 35.47 -3.13
C MET A 1 31.51 35.08 -2.44
N PRO A 2 31.00 33.83 -2.57
CA PRO A 2 29.78 33.43 -1.88
C PRO A 2 30.00 33.50 -0.37
N THR A 3 29.13 34.22 0.34
CA THR A 3 29.14 34.35 1.80
C THR A 3 28.94 32.97 2.45
N GLY A 4 29.48 32.77 3.66
CA GLY A 4 29.41 31.47 4.37
C GLY A 4 27.97 30.95 4.53
N THR A 5 27.00 31.84 4.68
CA THR A 5 25.56 31.54 4.69
C THR A 5 25.05 30.93 3.39
N THR A 6 25.53 31.38 2.23
CA THR A 6 25.13 30.83 0.92
C THR A 6 25.58 29.38 0.76
N ARG A 7 26.78 29.04 1.24
CA ARG A 7 27.29 27.67 1.21
C ARG A 7 26.48 26.73 2.10
N ILE A 8 26.12 27.17 3.30
CA ILE A 8 25.29 26.39 4.24
C ILE A 8 23.92 26.12 3.63
N LEU A 9 23.29 27.13 3.02
CA LEU A 9 21.99 26.97 2.36
C LEU A 9 22.03 25.97 1.21
N ILE A 10 23.09 25.96 0.41
CA ILE A 10 23.25 25.00 -0.69
C ILE A 10 23.37 23.57 -0.14
N VAL A 11 24.22 23.36 0.87
CA VAL A 11 24.39 22.02 1.47
C VAL A 11 23.09 21.53 2.09
N PHE A 12 22.38 22.40 2.80
CA PHE A 12 21.08 22.08 3.38
C PHE A 12 20.05 21.71 2.31
N ALA A 13 19.95 22.51 1.23
CA ALA A 13 19.03 22.24 0.13
C ALA A 13 19.32 20.89 -0.54
N VAL A 14 20.60 20.56 -0.77
CA VAL A 14 21.01 19.27 -1.34
C VAL A 14 20.65 18.10 -0.41
N ALA A 15 20.87 18.25 0.89
CA ALA A 15 20.50 17.23 1.88
C ALA A 15 18.99 17.03 1.99
N CYS A 16 18.20 18.11 1.96
CA CYS A 16 16.74 18.00 1.90
C CYS A 16 16.27 17.32 0.61
N LEU A 17 16.86 17.66 -0.53
CA LEU A 17 16.50 17.07 -1.82
C LEU A 17 16.83 15.57 -1.85
N SER A 18 17.98 15.15 -1.32
CA SER A 18 18.36 13.74 -1.27
C SER A 18 17.43 12.94 -0.36
N LEU A 19 17.08 13.48 0.82
CA LEU A 19 16.10 12.86 1.71
C LEU A 19 14.73 12.73 1.05
N LEU A 20 14.24 13.79 0.39
CA LEU A 20 12.97 13.75 -0.35
C LEU A 20 12.97 12.69 -1.45
N MET A 21 14.07 12.56 -2.20
CA MET A 21 14.21 11.50 -3.20
C MET A 21 14.15 10.11 -2.58
N VAL A 22 14.86 9.88 -1.48
CA VAL A 22 14.87 8.59 -0.78
C VAL A 22 13.47 8.22 -0.29
N PHE A 23 12.78 9.16 0.38
CA PHE A 23 11.42 8.90 0.87
C PHE A 23 10.44 8.60 -0.28
N ARG A 24 10.50 9.36 -1.37
CA ARG A 24 9.66 9.11 -2.54
C ARG A 24 9.91 7.74 -3.16
N PHE A 25 11.18 7.32 -3.24
CA PHE A 25 11.54 6.01 -3.79
C PHE A 25 11.14 4.86 -2.84
N ALA A 26 11.25 5.09 -1.54
CA ALA A 26 10.85 4.12 -0.52
C ALA A 26 9.34 3.89 -0.52
N GLU A 27 8.51 4.94 -0.63
CA GLU A 27 7.06 4.80 -0.76
C GLU A 27 6.67 4.01 -2.01
N TRP A 28 7.30 4.31 -3.15
CA TRP A 28 7.05 3.57 -4.39
C TRP A 28 7.43 2.09 -4.26
N ARG A 29 8.63 1.78 -3.72
CA ARG A 29 9.09 0.40 -3.47
C ARG A 29 8.19 -0.34 -2.49
N ALA A 30 7.78 0.31 -1.41
CA ALA A 30 6.95 -0.30 -0.38
C ALA A 30 5.55 -0.64 -0.91
N GLY A 31 4.96 0.23 -1.74
CA GLY A 31 3.70 -0.04 -2.43
C GLY A 31 3.83 -1.21 -3.42
N THR A 32 4.71 -1.09 -4.41
CA THR A 32 4.78 -2.06 -5.52
C THR A 32 5.23 -3.46 -5.06
N ILE A 33 6.27 -3.57 -4.23
CA ILE A 33 6.80 -4.88 -3.80
C ILE A 33 5.84 -5.58 -2.84
N ALA A 34 5.15 -4.83 -1.97
CA ALA A 34 4.20 -5.45 -1.04
C ALA A 34 2.96 -6.00 -1.76
N LEU A 35 2.58 -5.37 -2.87
CA LEU A 35 1.42 -5.78 -3.68
C LEU A 35 1.72 -6.91 -4.67
N GLU A 36 2.97 -7.10 -5.08
CA GLU A 36 3.38 -8.16 -6.02
C GLU A 36 2.93 -9.56 -5.57
N ARG A 37 2.89 -9.81 -4.26
CA ARG A 37 2.40 -11.07 -3.68
C ARG A 37 0.96 -11.41 -4.02
N TYR A 38 0.14 -10.42 -4.35
CA TYR A 38 -1.28 -10.61 -4.64
C TYR A 38 -1.55 -10.77 -6.15
N CYS A 39 -0.51 -10.67 -7.00
CA CYS A 39 -0.62 -10.80 -8.46
C CYS A 39 -0.94 -12.21 -8.94
N ASP A 40 -0.58 -13.25 -8.18
CA ASP A 40 -0.82 -14.64 -8.57
C ASP A 40 -2.32 -15.00 -8.61
N ALA A 41 -3.11 -14.40 -7.70
CA ALA A 41 -4.54 -14.71 -7.56
C ALA A 41 -5.33 -13.53 -6.94
N PRO A 42 -5.42 -12.38 -7.64
CA PRO A 42 -5.99 -11.15 -7.09
C PRO A 42 -7.44 -11.34 -6.64
N GLU A 43 -8.27 -12.01 -7.45
CA GLU A 43 -9.68 -12.24 -7.13
C GLU A 43 -9.90 -13.08 -5.87
N ASN A 44 -9.04 -14.07 -5.63
CA ASN A 44 -9.13 -14.89 -4.41
C ASN A 44 -8.85 -14.04 -3.17
N HIS A 45 -7.85 -13.17 -3.24
CA HIS A 45 -7.53 -12.25 -2.16
C HIS A 45 -8.65 -11.24 -1.89
N LEU A 46 -9.23 -10.66 -2.94
CA LEU A 46 -10.40 -9.77 -2.84
C LEU A 46 -11.63 -10.50 -2.25
N GLY A 47 -11.84 -11.76 -2.59
CA GLY A 47 -12.87 -12.61 -2.00
C GLY A 47 -12.67 -12.79 -0.50
N TYR A 48 -11.44 -13.04 -0.05
CA TYR A 48 -11.13 -13.10 1.39
C TYR A 48 -11.31 -11.75 2.08
N VAL A 49 -10.91 -10.64 1.45
CA VAL A 49 -11.15 -9.28 1.99
C VAL A 49 -12.64 -9.03 2.15
N ARG A 50 -13.46 -9.35 1.14
CA ARG A 50 -14.92 -9.23 1.21
C ARG A 50 -15.46 -9.95 2.43
N LYS A 51 -15.06 -11.21 2.64
CA LYS A 51 -15.47 -12.00 3.81
C LYS A 51 -15.06 -11.34 5.13
N ILE A 52 -13.83 -10.82 5.23
CA ILE A 52 -13.35 -10.12 6.43
C ILE A 52 -14.22 -8.91 6.77
N LEU A 53 -14.69 -8.19 5.75
CA LEU A 53 -15.51 -6.98 5.94
C LEU A 53 -16.99 -7.29 6.24
N THR A 54 -17.50 -8.44 5.78
CA THR A 54 -18.94 -8.76 5.86
C THR A 54 -19.31 -9.82 6.90
N GLU A 55 -18.38 -10.71 7.26
CA GLU A 55 -18.65 -11.85 8.14
C GLU A 55 -18.05 -11.63 9.54
N GLN A 56 -18.77 -12.05 10.59
CA GLN A 56 -18.23 -12.02 11.96
C GLN A 56 -17.08 -13.03 12.18
N GLN A 57 -17.10 -14.16 11.48
CA GLN A 57 -16.09 -15.22 11.58
C GLN A 57 -15.62 -15.64 10.18
N PRO A 58 -14.79 -14.82 9.51
CA PRO A 58 -14.49 -15.00 8.08
C PRO A 58 -13.77 -16.33 7.77
N ALA A 59 -12.98 -16.85 8.70
CA ALA A 59 -12.27 -18.12 8.52
C ALA A 59 -13.09 -19.36 8.94
N GLY A 60 -14.05 -19.23 9.87
CA GLY A 60 -14.72 -20.37 10.51
C GLY A 60 -13.72 -21.45 10.96
N GLU A 61 -13.95 -22.69 10.51
CA GLU A 61 -13.08 -23.87 10.72
C GLU A 61 -11.94 -24.01 9.68
N GLN A 62 -11.85 -23.11 8.69
CA GLN A 62 -10.83 -23.17 7.64
C GLN A 62 -9.48 -22.62 8.12
N SER A 63 -8.46 -22.84 7.29
CA SER A 63 -7.13 -22.25 7.50
C SER A 63 -7.22 -20.73 7.57
N ARG A 64 -6.71 -20.15 8.67
CA ARG A 64 -6.65 -18.70 8.90
C ARG A 64 -5.62 -17.97 8.05
N ARG A 65 -4.67 -18.70 7.47
CA ARG A 65 -3.54 -18.13 6.72
C ARG A 65 -3.97 -17.24 5.54
N PRO A 66 -4.88 -17.64 4.63
CA PRO A 66 -5.36 -16.77 3.55
C PRO A 66 -6.03 -15.48 4.06
N PHE A 67 -6.76 -15.56 5.18
CA PHE A 67 -7.40 -14.39 5.79
C PHE A 67 -6.39 -13.42 6.42
N ILE A 68 -5.30 -13.92 7.02
CA ILE A 68 -4.21 -13.07 7.53
C ILE A 68 -3.54 -12.32 6.38
N VAL A 69 -3.31 -13.00 5.26
CA VAL A 69 -2.74 -12.38 4.05
C VAL A 69 -3.69 -11.31 3.50
N ALA A 70 -4.98 -11.61 3.38
CA ALA A 70 -5.99 -10.64 2.95
C ALA A 70 -6.16 -9.46 3.91
N ALA A 71 -6.09 -9.67 5.23
CA ALA A 71 -6.13 -8.59 6.22
C ALA A 71 -4.95 -7.62 6.06
N LYS A 72 -3.78 -8.12 5.66
CA LYS A 72 -2.61 -7.27 5.38
C LYS A 72 -2.87 -6.34 4.18
N LEU A 73 -3.67 -6.77 3.21
CA LEU A 73 -4.06 -5.94 2.07
C LEU A 73 -4.93 -4.75 2.51
N ILE A 74 -5.83 -4.96 3.49
CA ILE A 74 -6.63 -3.88 4.10
C ILE A 74 -5.73 -2.84 4.78
N TYR A 75 -4.66 -3.27 5.43
CA TYR A 75 -3.68 -2.36 6.03
C TYR A 75 -2.93 -1.53 4.98
N PHE A 76 -2.55 -2.13 3.85
CA PHE A 76 -1.86 -1.42 2.77
C PHE A 76 -2.76 -0.45 2.01
N ILE A 77 -4.02 -0.80 1.84
CA ILE A 77 -5.01 0.02 1.14
C ILE A 77 -6.16 0.24 2.10
N PRO A 78 -6.10 1.23 3.00
CA PRO A 78 -7.19 1.47 3.96
C PRO A 78 -8.46 1.94 3.26
N GLN A 79 -9.61 1.55 3.82
CA GLN A 79 -10.92 2.03 3.39
C GLN A 79 -11.09 3.51 3.78
N GLN A 80 -11.69 4.30 2.89
CA GLN A 80 -11.95 5.71 3.16
C GLN A 80 -13.27 5.89 3.92
N ALA A 81 -13.39 7.00 4.67
CA ALA A 81 -14.62 7.32 5.39
C ALA A 81 -15.80 7.48 4.42
N GLY A 82 -16.88 6.74 4.66
CA GLY A 82 -18.08 6.75 3.81
C GLY A 82 -17.96 5.94 2.50
N GLU A 83 -16.83 5.27 2.26
CA GLU A 83 -16.65 4.42 1.08
C GLU A 83 -17.45 3.13 1.21
N SER A 84 -18.25 2.78 0.20
CA SER A 84 -18.96 1.49 0.17
C SER A 84 -17.98 0.33 -0.01
N ILE A 85 -18.34 -0.86 0.46
CA ILE A 85 -17.49 -2.07 0.33
C ILE A 85 -17.18 -2.35 -1.15
N GLU A 86 -18.15 -2.21 -2.05
CA GLU A 86 -17.94 -2.43 -3.49
C GLU A 86 -16.97 -1.40 -4.11
N SER A 87 -17.10 -0.13 -3.73
CA SER A 87 -16.18 0.92 -4.18
C SER A 87 -14.76 0.64 -3.69
N TYR A 88 -14.65 0.21 -2.44
CA TYR A 88 -13.38 -0.12 -1.82
C TYR A 88 -12.70 -1.30 -2.49
N LEU A 89 -13.42 -2.40 -2.73
CA LEU A 89 -12.89 -3.59 -3.39
C LEU A 89 -12.45 -3.29 -4.83
N ARG A 90 -13.21 -2.48 -5.57
CA ARG A 90 -12.84 -2.06 -6.94
C ARG A 90 -11.58 -1.19 -6.95
N ARG A 91 -11.44 -0.27 -6.00
CA ARG A 91 -10.22 0.53 -5.85
C ARG A 91 -9.03 -0.34 -5.48
N MET A 92 -9.24 -1.34 -4.62
CA MET A 92 -8.21 -2.29 -4.23
C MET A 92 -7.74 -3.13 -5.43
N GLU A 93 -8.68 -3.64 -6.24
CA GLU A 93 -8.40 -4.34 -7.50
C GLU A 93 -7.55 -3.48 -8.44
N GLN A 94 -7.94 -2.24 -8.69
CA GLN A 94 -7.18 -1.30 -9.53
C GLN A 94 -5.74 -1.12 -9.05
N ARG A 95 -5.53 -1.02 -7.72
CA ARG A 95 -4.19 -0.87 -7.14
C ARG A 95 -3.33 -2.12 -7.28
N ILE A 96 -3.94 -3.30 -7.20
CA ILE A 96 -3.24 -4.56 -7.46
C ILE A 96 -2.86 -4.62 -8.94
N ASP A 97 -3.79 -4.33 -9.85
CA ASP A 97 -3.53 -4.31 -11.29
C ASP A 97 -2.43 -3.33 -11.70
N GLU A 98 -2.39 -2.14 -11.09
CA GLU A 98 -1.32 -1.15 -11.29
C GLU A 98 0.05 -1.65 -10.79
N ALA A 99 0.08 -2.49 -9.76
CA ALA A 99 1.31 -3.04 -9.21
C ALA A 99 1.81 -4.29 -9.95
N CYS A 100 0.91 -5.02 -10.62
CA CYS A 100 1.22 -6.25 -11.35
C CYS A 100 1.59 -6.03 -12.82
N ARG A 101 1.43 -4.81 -13.35
CA ARG A 101 1.81 -4.40 -14.71
C ARG A 101 3.14 -3.68 -14.73
#